data_AF-A0A930PF94-F1
#
_entry.id   AF-A0A930PF94-F1
#
_cell.length_a   1.000
_cell.length_b   1.000
_cell.length_c   1.000
_cell.angle_alpha   90.00
_cell.angle_beta   90.00
_cell.angle_gamma   90.00
#
_symmetry.space_group_name_H-M   'P 1'
#
loop_
_entity.id
_entity.type
_entity.pdbx_description
1 polymer ?
#
loop_
_entity_poly.entity_id
_entity_poly.type
_entity_poly.pdbx_seq_one_letter_code
_entity_poly.pdbx_strand_id
1 'polypeptide(L)'
;MKKLLVVAVCGVLALASCNQDKKTAFNPAQIQNDSLRAIIDARDNEINDMMGTLNDIQQGFADINEAENRVTIAKDSESEDKNEQVKENVQFIAQRMKENRELIKKLQQQLRETGFKGDAMKKTLTQLTNQLVRKEGELKRLRSELESKNIHIKELDETITGLNTDVENLKTDKENLTTEKENLTTEKENLQNESNQKTETINTQDKQLNTGWYVFGTKSELKGQRILDGDRVLQGAFNKSYFTKIDIRITKEIKLYSKSARLLTAHPSSSYSLSADTNGQYVLRITDPQTFWSTSKYLVI
;
A
#
# COMPACT_ATOMS: atom_id res chain seq x y z
N MET A 1 45.92 56.09 -131.22
CA MET A 1 46.73 57.32 -131.06
C MET A 1 46.80 57.67 -129.58
N LYS A 2 48.01 57.85 -129.03
CA LYS A 2 48.39 58.65 -127.83
C LYS A 2 47.60 58.38 -126.52
N LYS A 3 48.15 58.30 -125.31
CA LYS A 3 49.47 58.42 -124.68
C LYS A 3 49.24 57.99 -123.20
N LEU A 4 50.33 57.61 -122.53
CA LEU A 4 50.57 57.59 -121.08
C LEU A 4 49.67 58.50 -120.21
N LEU A 5 49.35 58.11 -118.96
CA LEU A 5 50.19 58.39 -117.77
C LEU A 5 49.59 57.85 -116.46
N VAL A 6 50.50 57.42 -115.59
CA VAL A 6 50.38 56.98 -114.20
C VAL A 6 50.08 58.18 -113.27
N VAL A 7 49.42 57.95 -112.12
CA VAL A 7 49.80 58.46 -110.76
C VAL A 7 48.68 58.22 -109.71
N ALA A 8 49.03 57.35 -108.75
CA ALA A 8 48.95 57.47 -107.28
C ALA A 8 47.64 57.47 -106.44
N VAL A 9 47.85 56.89 -105.25
CA VAL A 9 47.36 57.23 -103.90
C VAL A 9 46.43 56.20 -103.22
N CYS A 10 46.90 55.80 -102.03
CA CYS A 10 46.33 54.88 -101.04
C CYS A 10 45.00 55.36 -100.43
N GLY A 11 44.16 54.41 -99.99
CA GLY A 11 43.03 54.67 -99.11
C GLY A 11 42.25 53.40 -98.75
N VAL A 12 42.21 53.09 -97.45
CA VAL A 12 41.59 51.93 -96.80
C VAL A 12 40.06 52.08 -96.75
N LEU A 13 39.29 50.99 -96.97
CA LEU A 13 38.19 50.47 -96.11
C LEU A 13 37.09 49.73 -96.90
N ALA A 14 36.88 48.47 -96.46
CA ALA A 14 35.64 47.70 -96.35
C ALA A 14 34.73 47.50 -97.58
N LEU A 15 34.43 46.23 -97.88
CA LEU A 15 33.12 45.57 -97.64
C LEU A 15 33.14 44.16 -98.30
N ALA A 16 32.83 43.11 -97.53
CA ALA A 16 31.69 42.20 -97.67
C ALA A 16 31.48 41.63 -99.10
N SER A 17 31.23 40.36 -99.37
CA SER A 17 30.78 39.18 -98.62
C SER A 17 30.62 38.04 -99.65
N CYS A 18 30.51 36.80 -99.17
CA CYS A 18 29.96 35.62 -99.87
C CYS A 18 30.76 35.04 -101.05
N ASN A 19 31.54 33.98 -100.76
CA ASN A 19 31.23 32.65 -101.33
C ASN A 19 32.11 31.56 -100.72
N GLN A 20 31.49 30.65 -99.97
CA GLN A 20 31.77 29.21 -100.13
C GLN A 20 30.70 28.40 -99.40
N ASP A 21 29.88 27.75 -100.21
CA ASP A 21 28.99 26.65 -99.86
C ASP A 21 29.73 25.57 -99.06
N LYS A 22 29.79 25.72 -97.73
CA LYS A 22 29.84 24.56 -96.85
C LYS A 22 28.43 24.01 -96.79
N LYS A 23 28.09 23.16 -97.76
CA LYS A 23 27.13 22.09 -97.51
C LYS A 23 27.65 21.39 -96.26
N THR A 24 27.01 21.63 -95.12
CA THR A 24 27.12 20.76 -93.97
C THR A 24 26.83 19.37 -94.51
N ALA A 25 27.87 18.53 -94.57
CA ALA A 25 27.68 17.13 -94.87
C ALA A 25 26.79 16.61 -93.75
N PHE A 26 25.49 16.54 -94.02
CA PHE A 26 24.54 15.76 -93.22
C PHE A 26 25.15 14.36 -93.20
N ASN A 27 25.78 14.01 -92.08
CA ASN A 27 26.33 12.69 -91.87
C ASN A 27 25.35 11.95 -90.96
N PRO A 28 24.48 11.09 -91.52
CA PRO A 28 23.49 10.35 -90.74
C PRO A 28 24.13 9.54 -89.61
N ALA A 29 25.40 9.14 -89.77
CA ALA A 29 26.15 8.43 -88.75
C ALA A 29 26.52 9.30 -87.54
N GLN A 30 26.76 10.61 -87.70
CA GLN A 30 27.00 11.51 -86.56
C GLN A 30 25.72 11.76 -85.76
N ILE A 31 24.60 12.01 -86.44
CA ILE A 31 23.29 12.19 -85.78
C ILE A 31 22.88 10.92 -85.02
N GLN A 32 23.12 9.74 -85.60
CA GLN A 32 22.93 8.47 -84.90
C GLN A 32 23.87 8.31 -83.70
N ASN A 33 25.14 8.69 -83.80
CA ASN A 33 26.08 8.63 -82.68
C ASN A 33 25.64 9.56 -81.53
N ASP A 34 25.24 10.79 -81.85
CA ASP A 34 24.76 11.78 -80.90
C ASP A 34 23.46 11.32 -80.23
N SER A 35 22.55 10.72 -81.00
CA SER A 35 21.31 10.14 -80.47
C SER A 35 21.57 8.94 -79.55
N LEU A 36 22.52 8.08 -79.91
CA LEU A 36 22.92 6.93 -79.08
C LEU A 36 23.60 7.39 -77.79
N ARG A 37 24.44 8.43 -77.84
CA ARG A 37 25.06 9.04 -76.66
C ARG A 37 24.01 9.63 -75.71
N ALA A 38 23.05 10.38 -76.23
CA ALA A 38 21.96 10.92 -75.41
C ALA A 38 21.13 9.83 -74.71
N ILE A 39 20.91 8.69 -75.40
CA ILE A 39 20.25 7.52 -74.80
C ILE A 39 21.13 6.89 -73.72
N ILE A 40 22.43 6.73 -73.95
CA ILE A 40 23.37 6.18 -72.96
C ILE A 40 23.41 7.07 -71.71
N ASP A 41 23.54 8.39 -71.88
CA ASP A 41 23.57 9.36 -70.78
C ASP A 41 22.27 9.34 -69.96
N ALA A 42 21.11 9.23 -70.63
CA ALA A 42 19.83 9.08 -69.95
C ALA A 42 19.76 7.78 -69.12
N ARG A 43 20.30 6.67 -69.67
CA ARG A 43 20.34 5.37 -68.98
C ARG A 43 21.30 5.36 -67.80
N ASP A 44 22.45 6.02 -67.93
CA ASP A 44 23.43 6.14 -66.84
C ASP A 44 22.85 6.98 -65.70
N ASN A 45 22.11 8.04 -66.01
CA ASN A 45 21.39 8.84 -65.01
C ASN A 45 20.31 8.03 -64.27
N GLU A 46 19.53 7.21 -64.98
CA GLU A 46 18.55 6.31 -64.36
C GLU A 46 19.22 5.26 -63.47
N ILE A 47 20.35 4.69 -63.90
CA ILE A 47 21.13 3.73 -63.10
C ILE A 47 21.65 4.40 -61.83
N ASN A 48 22.15 5.62 -61.91
CA ASN A 48 22.62 6.39 -60.76
C ASN A 48 21.48 6.67 -59.77
N ASP A 49 20.27 7.05 -60.23
CA ASP A 49 19.11 7.25 -59.34
C ASP A 49 18.64 5.93 -58.68
N MET A 50 18.68 4.82 -59.42
CA MET A 50 18.38 3.50 -58.86
C MET A 50 19.40 3.08 -57.80
N MET A 51 20.69 3.36 -58.03
CA MET A 51 21.75 3.11 -57.04
C MET A 51 21.60 3.99 -55.80
N GLY A 52 21.21 5.27 -55.97
CA GLY A 52 20.87 6.15 -54.86
C GLY A 52 19.70 5.60 -54.04
N THR A 53 18.62 5.21 -54.71
CA THR A 53 17.45 4.60 -54.06
C THR A 53 17.83 3.29 -53.33
N LEU A 54 18.72 2.48 -53.90
CA LEU A 54 19.24 1.27 -53.24
C LEU A 54 20.02 1.61 -51.96
N ASN A 55 20.88 2.62 -52.01
CA ASN A 55 21.66 3.08 -50.86
C ASN A 55 20.73 3.60 -49.75
N ASP A 56 19.70 4.36 -50.10
CA ASP A 56 18.70 4.86 -49.15
C ASP A 56 17.94 3.72 -48.46
N ILE A 57 17.57 2.67 -49.20
CA ILE A 57 16.94 1.47 -48.61
C ILE A 57 17.89 0.78 -47.61
N GLN A 58 19.16 0.63 -47.99
CA GLN A 58 20.17 0.01 -47.12
C GLN A 58 20.39 0.81 -45.84
N GLN A 59 20.51 2.13 -45.95
CA GLN A 59 20.61 3.02 -44.80
C GLN A 59 19.37 2.90 -43.91
N GLY A 60 18.18 2.87 -44.51
CA GLY A 60 16.94 2.66 -43.74
C GLY A 60 16.93 1.36 -42.95
N PHE A 61 17.45 0.26 -43.52
CA PHE A 61 17.59 -0.99 -42.77
C PHE A 61 18.64 -0.91 -41.66
N ALA A 62 19.72 -0.15 -41.85
CA ALA A 62 20.71 0.09 -40.79
C ALA A 62 20.06 0.85 -39.62
N ASP A 63 19.31 1.91 -39.90
CA ASP A 63 18.61 2.69 -38.88
C ASP A 63 17.56 1.84 -38.13
N ILE A 64 16.85 0.97 -38.85
CA ILE A 64 15.90 0.02 -38.26
C ILE A 64 16.62 -0.92 -37.28
N ASN A 65 17.73 -1.53 -37.70
CA ASN A 65 18.47 -2.47 -36.86
C ASN A 65 19.04 -1.78 -35.61
N GLU A 66 19.52 -0.54 -35.73
CA GLU A 66 20.02 0.23 -34.59
C GLU A 66 18.90 0.54 -33.59
N ALA A 67 17.73 0.95 -34.09
CA ALA A 67 16.55 1.18 -33.25
C ALA A 67 16.04 -0.09 -32.57
N GLU A 68 16.08 -1.23 -33.27
CA GLU A 68 15.73 -2.53 -32.67
C GLU A 68 16.71 -2.96 -31.58
N ASN A 69 18.00 -2.67 -31.75
CA ASN A 69 18.99 -2.91 -30.70
C ASN A 69 18.69 -2.05 -29.46
N ARG A 70 18.32 -0.78 -29.65
CA ARG A 70 17.86 0.08 -28.54
C ARG A 70 16.63 -0.50 -27.84
N VAL A 71 15.63 -0.96 -28.59
CA VAL A 71 14.46 -1.64 -28.03
C VAL A 71 14.86 -2.87 -27.22
N THR A 72 15.78 -3.68 -27.76
CA THR A 72 16.22 -4.93 -27.10
C THR A 72 16.90 -4.67 -25.77
N ILE A 73 17.66 -3.58 -25.65
CA ILE A 73 18.31 -3.19 -24.39
C ILE A 73 17.29 -2.62 -23.40
N ALA A 74 16.29 -1.88 -23.87
CA ALA A 74 15.33 -1.20 -23.02
C ALA A 74 14.15 -2.08 -22.56
N LYS A 75 13.77 -3.11 -23.33
CA LYS A 75 12.58 -3.96 -23.06
C LYS A 75 12.64 -4.78 -21.77
N ASP A 76 13.84 -5.03 -21.24
CA ASP A 76 14.04 -5.87 -20.05
C ASP A 76 13.98 -5.05 -18.74
N SER A 77 13.79 -3.74 -18.83
CA SER A 77 13.68 -2.84 -17.68
C SER A 77 12.24 -2.33 -17.53
N GLU A 78 11.71 -2.33 -16.31
CA GLU A 78 10.36 -1.85 -15.97
C GLU A 78 10.32 -0.37 -15.54
N SER A 79 11.39 0.38 -15.82
CA SER A 79 11.43 1.82 -15.56
C SER A 79 10.52 2.59 -16.54
N GLU A 80 9.80 3.58 -16.04
CA GLU A 80 8.92 4.46 -16.84
C GLU A 80 9.67 5.13 -18.01
N ASP A 81 10.90 5.63 -17.76
CA ASP A 81 11.78 6.20 -18.77
C ASP A 81 12.13 5.20 -19.90
N LYS A 82 12.27 3.92 -19.54
CA LYS A 82 12.63 2.85 -20.50
C LYS A 82 11.42 2.42 -21.33
N ASN A 83 10.22 2.41 -20.75
CA ASN A 83 9.00 2.14 -21.48
C ASN A 83 8.72 3.20 -22.55
N GLU A 84 8.90 4.49 -22.25
CA GLU A 84 8.73 5.53 -23.28
C GLU A 84 9.80 5.43 -24.37
N GLN A 85 11.07 5.15 -24.01
CA GLN A 85 12.13 4.88 -24.99
C GLN A 85 11.80 3.72 -25.94
N VAL A 86 11.21 2.63 -25.44
CA VAL A 86 10.81 1.50 -26.29
C VAL A 86 9.71 1.93 -27.27
N LYS A 87 8.71 2.67 -26.80
CA LYS A 87 7.59 3.15 -27.61
C LYS A 87 8.04 4.10 -28.74
N GLU A 88 8.92 5.06 -28.43
CA GLU A 88 9.49 5.97 -29.42
C GLU A 88 10.29 5.21 -30.49
N ASN A 89 11.15 4.27 -30.09
CA ASN A 89 11.93 3.47 -31.04
C ASN A 89 11.03 2.58 -31.92
N VAL A 90 9.95 2.00 -31.37
CA VAL A 90 8.97 1.23 -32.16
C VAL A 90 8.25 2.09 -33.19
N GLN A 91 7.92 3.33 -32.86
CA GLN A 91 7.35 4.29 -33.81
C GLN A 91 8.34 4.65 -34.91
N PHE A 92 9.59 4.92 -34.53
CA PHE A 92 10.67 5.19 -35.48
C PHE A 92 10.89 4.02 -36.45
N ILE A 93 10.98 2.79 -35.95
CA ILE A 93 11.10 1.57 -36.77
C ILE A 93 9.93 1.49 -37.74
N ALA A 94 8.69 1.71 -37.28
CA ALA A 94 7.52 1.65 -38.13
C ALA A 94 7.54 2.68 -39.27
N GLN A 95 8.02 3.89 -38.99
CA GLN A 95 8.16 4.95 -39.99
C GLN A 95 9.23 4.59 -41.03
N ARG A 96 10.43 4.16 -40.61
CA ARG A 96 11.50 3.73 -41.53
C ARG A 96 11.09 2.50 -42.35
N MET A 97 10.35 1.57 -41.77
CA MET A 97 9.78 0.41 -42.48
C MET A 97 8.82 0.84 -43.60
N LYS A 98 7.99 1.87 -43.36
CA LYS A 98 7.09 2.44 -44.37
C LYS A 98 7.89 3.10 -45.50
N GLU A 99 8.90 3.89 -45.16
CA GLU A 99 9.76 4.56 -46.15
C GLU A 99 10.52 3.56 -47.02
N ASN A 100 11.15 2.54 -46.41
CA ASN A 100 11.82 1.47 -47.13
C ASN A 100 10.87 0.71 -48.06
N ARG A 101 9.62 0.48 -47.63
CA ARG A 101 8.61 -0.16 -48.49
C ARG A 101 8.33 0.67 -49.75
N GLU A 102 8.18 1.98 -49.62
CA GLU A 102 7.92 2.86 -50.75
C GLU A 102 9.16 3.00 -51.66
N LEU A 103 10.36 3.07 -51.10
CA LEU A 103 11.61 3.06 -51.89
C LEU A 103 11.80 1.75 -52.66
N ILE A 104 11.49 0.60 -52.05
CA ILE A 104 11.53 -0.71 -52.72
C ILE A 104 10.52 -0.74 -53.88
N LYS A 105 9.31 -0.20 -53.70
CA LYS A 105 8.32 -0.08 -54.79
C LYS A 105 8.82 0.84 -55.91
N LYS A 106 9.40 2.00 -55.57
CA LYS A 106 10.01 2.92 -56.55
C LYS A 106 11.08 2.18 -57.36
N LEU A 107 12.01 1.50 -56.69
CA LEU A 107 13.08 0.74 -57.34
C LEU A 107 12.55 -0.41 -58.20
N GLN A 108 11.49 -1.10 -57.76
CA GLN A 108 10.77 -2.12 -58.55
C GLN A 108 10.17 -1.54 -59.83
N GLN A 109 9.56 -0.35 -59.76
CA GLN A 109 8.98 0.33 -60.91
C GLN A 109 10.07 0.76 -61.90
N GLN A 110 11.13 1.39 -61.41
CA GLN A 110 12.28 1.82 -62.22
C GLN A 110 12.93 0.64 -62.97
N LEU A 111 13.10 -0.51 -62.30
CA LEU A 111 13.61 -1.72 -62.94
C LEU A 111 12.72 -2.25 -64.08
N ARG A 112 11.39 -2.08 -63.97
CA ARG A 112 10.43 -2.51 -65.01
C ARG A 112 10.45 -1.58 -66.20
N GLU A 113 10.40 -0.27 -65.96
CA GLU A 113 10.31 0.77 -67.00
C GLU A 113 11.60 0.87 -67.83
N THR A 114 12.76 0.76 -67.18
CA THR A 114 14.06 0.78 -67.86
C THR A 114 14.39 -0.55 -68.56
N GLY A 115 13.62 -1.63 -68.36
CA GLY A 115 13.91 -2.93 -68.96
C GLY A 115 15.31 -3.45 -68.60
N PHE A 116 15.85 -3.03 -67.45
CA PHE A 116 17.20 -3.37 -67.00
C PHE A 116 17.34 -4.89 -66.83
N LYS A 117 18.32 -5.50 -67.52
CA LYS A 117 18.54 -6.96 -67.56
C LYS A 117 19.53 -7.47 -66.50
N GLY A 118 19.93 -6.64 -65.54
CA GLY A 118 20.87 -7.06 -64.50
C GLY A 118 20.22 -7.98 -63.45
N ASP A 119 20.53 -9.27 -63.50
CA ASP A 119 20.03 -10.27 -62.54
C ASP A 119 20.46 -10.00 -61.10
N ALA A 120 21.63 -9.37 -60.91
CA ALA A 120 22.13 -8.99 -59.59
C ALA A 120 21.18 -8.02 -58.87
N MET A 121 20.69 -6.97 -59.55
CA MET A 121 19.81 -5.98 -58.91
C MET A 121 18.43 -6.56 -58.58
N LYS A 122 17.90 -7.45 -59.44
CA LYS A 122 16.67 -8.20 -59.15
C LYS A 122 16.82 -9.10 -57.92
N LYS A 123 17.97 -9.77 -57.80
CA LYS A 123 18.29 -10.61 -56.63
C LYS A 123 18.38 -9.76 -55.35
N THR A 124 19.08 -8.63 -55.39
CA THR A 124 19.17 -7.69 -54.26
C THR A 124 17.79 -7.19 -53.86
N LEU A 125 16.95 -6.79 -54.82
CA LEU A 125 15.59 -6.34 -54.55
C LEU A 125 14.73 -7.42 -53.89
N THR A 126 14.87 -8.67 -54.32
CA THR A 126 14.20 -9.82 -53.70
C THR A 126 14.67 -10.01 -52.25
N GLN A 127 15.97 -9.87 -52.00
CA GLN A 127 16.54 -9.95 -50.64
C GLN A 127 16.02 -8.82 -49.74
N LEU A 128 16.01 -7.58 -50.22
CA LEU A 128 15.48 -6.42 -49.47
C LEU A 128 13.99 -6.56 -49.19
N THR A 129 13.22 -7.07 -50.16
CA THR A 129 11.79 -7.35 -49.98
C THR A 129 11.58 -8.43 -48.91
N ASN A 130 12.35 -9.52 -48.95
CA ASN A 130 12.26 -10.57 -47.93
C ASN A 130 12.69 -10.09 -46.54
N GLN A 131 13.72 -9.23 -46.46
CA GLN A 131 14.15 -8.62 -45.22
C GLN A 131 13.06 -7.71 -44.65
N LEU A 132 12.41 -6.91 -45.49
CA LEU A 132 11.27 -6.07 -45.10
C LEU A 132 10.14 -6.94 -44.51
N VAL A 133 9.74 -8.01 -45.19
CA VAL A 133 8.67 -8.90 -44.72
C VAL A 133 9.01 -9.52 -43.35
N ARG A 134 10.26 -9.94 -43.13
CA ARG A 134 10.69 -10.47 -41.82
C ARG A 134 10.58 -9.40 -40.73
N LYS A 135 11.09 -8.19 -41.00
CA LYS A 135 11.05 -7.06 -40.08
C LYS A 135 9.62 -6.60 -39.77
N GLU A 136 8.70 -6.70 -40.73
CA GLU A 136 7.26 -6.44 -40.49
C GLU A 136 6.65 -7.45 -39.50
N GLY A 137 7.02 -8.73 -39.62
CA GLY A 137 6.62 -9.76 -38.68
C GLY A 137 7.15 -9.51 -37.27
N GLU A 138 8.44 -9.16 -37.15
CA GLU A 138 9.08 -8.81 -35.87
C GLU A 138 8.42 -7.59 -35.23
N LEU A 139 8.19 -6.52 -35.99
CA LEU A 139 7.50 -5.31 -35.53
C LEU A 139 6.07 -5.60 -35.05
N LYS A 140 5.34 -6.48 -35.75
CA LYS A 140 3.99 -6.88 -35.35
C LYS A 140 4.00 -7.63 -34.01
N ARG A 141 4.95 -8.57 -33.84
CA ARG A 141 5.11 -9.30 -32.57
C ARG A 141 5.44 -8.33 -31.42
N LEU A 142 6.41 -7.44 -31.64
CA LEU A 142 6.84 -6.45 -30.65
C LEU A 142 5.69 -5.55 -30.20
N ARG A 143 4.85 -5.09 -31.13
CA ARG A 143 3.64 -4.30 -30.80
C ARG A 143 2.64 -5.09 -29.96
N SER A 144 2.43 -6.36 -30.26
CA SER A 144 1.53 -7.23 -29.49
C SER A 144 2.05 -7.47 -28.07
N GLU A 145 3.36 -7.64 -27.91
CA GLU A 145 4.00 -7.81 -26.60
C GLU A 145 3.89 -6.53 -25.76
N LEU A 146 4.08 -5.36 -26.37
CA LEU A 146 3.90 -4.07 -25.68
C LEU A 146 2.46 -3.84 -25.24
N GLU A 147 1.48 -4.15 -26.08
CA GLU A 147 0.07 -4.04 -25.71
C GLU A 147 -0.28 -4.95 -24.53
N SER A 148 0.18 -6.21 -24.57
CA SER A 148 -0.02 -7.15 -23.46
C SER A 148 0.63 -6.67 -22.16
N LYS A 149 1.84 -6.09 -22.24
CA LYS A 149 2.52 -5.50 -21.07
C LYS A 149 1.78 -4.28 -20.54
N ASN A 150 1.27 -3.40 -21.41
CA ASN A 150 0.49 -2.23 -21.00
C ASN A 150 -0.81 -2.62 -20.27
N ILE A 151 -1.51 -3.66 -20.76
CA ILE A 151 -2.68 -4.20 -20.07
C ILE A 151 -2.29 -4.75 -18.70
N HIS A 152 -1.19 -5.51 -18.61
CA HIS A 152 -0.72 -6.05 -17.35
C HIS A 152 -0.30 -4.97 -16.35
N ILE A 153 0.37 -3.90 -16.80
CA ILE A 153 0.71 -2.74 -15.96
C ILE A 153 -0.56 -2.11 -15.39
N LYS A 154 -1.59 -1.93 -16.22
CA LYS A 154 -2.87 -1.38 -15.77
C LYS A 154 -3.55 -2.28 -14.72
N GLU A 155 -3.53 -3.60 -14.90
CA GLU A 155 -4.06 -4.55 -13.91
C GLU A 155 -3.28 -4.50 -12.58
N LEU A 156 -1.96 -4.32 -12.66
CA LEU A 156 -1.11 -4.12 -11.48
C LEU A 156 -1.43 -2.78 -10.79
N ASP A 157 -1.63 -1.69 -11.54
CA ASP A 157 -2.02 -0.38 -10.98
C ASP A 157 -3.38 -0.44 -10.27
N GLU A 158 -4.35 -1.15 -10.86
CA GLU A 158 -5.65 -1.41 -10.25
C GLU A 158 -5.48 -2.23 -8.95
N THR A 159 -4.62 -3.26 -8.97
CA THR A 159 -4.31 -4.08 -7.78
C THR A 159 -3.62 -3.26 -6.69
N ILE A 160 -2.63 -2.43 -7.04
CA ILE A 160 -1.92 -1.55 -6.10
C ILE A 160 -2.88 -0.53 -5.49
N THR A 161 -3.77 0.04 -6.29
CA THR A 161 -4.80 0.98 -5.80
C THR A 161 -5.72 0.28 -4.80
N GLY A 162 -6.19 -0.93 -5.10
CA GLY A 162 -6.99 -1.75 -4.17
C GLY A 162 -6.25 -2.05 -2.87
N LEU A 163 -4.99 -2.50 -2.95
CA LEU A 163 -4.14 -2.75 -1.77
C LEU A 163 -3.93 -1.48 -0.94
N ASN A 164 -3.76 -0.32 -1.56
CA ASN A 164 -3.63 0.95 -0.84
C ASN A 164 -4.92 1.30 -0.08
N THR A 165 -6.09 1.10 -0.69
CA THR A 165 -7.38 1.27 -0.01
C THR A 165 -7.53 0.31 1.17
N ASP A 166 -7.13 -0.96 1.01
CA ASP A 166 -7.17 -1.94 2.10
C ASP A 166 -6.23 -1.55 3.26
N VAL A 167 -5.04 -1.05 2.95
CA VAL A 167 -4.08 -0.55 3.96
C VAL A 167 -4.63 0.64 4.72
N GLU A 168 -5.29 1.59 4.03
CA GLU A 168 -5.95 2.73 4.69
C GLU A 168 -7.09 2.27 5.62
N ASN A 169 -7.96 1.37 5.15
CA ASN A 169 -9.04 0.81 5.95
C ASN A 169 -8.51 0.09 7.21
N LEU A 170 -7.49 -0.77 7.05
CA LEU A 170 -6.86 -1.49 8.16
C LEU A 170 -6.22 -0.53 9.18
N LYS A 171 -5.68 0.61 8.73
CA LYS A 171 -5.14 1.64 9.62
C LYS A 171 -6.25 2.27 10.46
N THR A 172 -7.36 2.63 9.83
CA THR A 172 -8.54 3.18 10.53
C THR A 172 -9.12 2.18 11.53
N ASP A 173 -9.28 0.92 11.15
CA ASP A 173 -9.77 -0.13 12.05
C ASP A 173 -8.85 -0.32 13.25
N LYS A 174 -7.53 -0.28 13.04
CA LYS A 174 -6.55 -0.36 14.12
C LYS A 174 -6.66 0.82 15.10
N GLU A 175 -6.86 2.03 14.59
CA GLU A 175 -7.06 3.22 15.43
C GLU A 175 -8.34 3.08 16.26
N ASN A 176 -9.46 2.68 15.65
CA ASN A 176 -10.73 2.43 16.33
C ASN A 176 -10.62 1.37 17.44
N LEU A 177 -9.99 0.23 17.14
CA LEU A 177 -9.77 -0.85 18.11
C LEU A 177 -8.86 -0.40 19.26
N THR A 178 -7.92 0.50 19.01
CA THR A 178 -7.05 1.05 20.06
C THR A 178 -7.86 1.91 21.02
N THR A 179 -8.73 2.77 20.49
CA THR A 179 -9.64 3.60 21.31
C THR A 179 -10.63 2.75 22.10
N GLU A 180 -11.23 1.72 21.48
CA GLU A 180 -12.16 0.81 22.17
C GLU A 180 -11.46 0.07 23.33
N LYS A 181 -10.23 -0.41 23.10
CA LYS A 181 -9.44 -1.08 24.13
C LYS A 181 -9.12 -0.15 25.31
N GLU A 182 -8.81 1.12 25.04
CA GLU A 182 -8.56 2.12 26.10
C GLU A 182 -9.82 2.35 26.94
N ASN A 183 -10.98 2.55 26.29
CA ASN A 183 -12.26 2.71 26.96
C ASN A 183 -12.63 1.52 27.85
N LEU A 184 -12.49 0.28 27.33
CA LEU A 184 -12.74 -0.94 28.09
C LEU A 184 -11.78 -1.10 29.28
N THR A 185 -10.53 -0.62 29.14
CA THR A 185 -9.56 -0.65 30.24
C THR A 185 -10.00 0.30 31.36
N THR A 186 -10.40 1.51 31.02
CA THR A 186 -10.94 2.48 31.99
C THR A 186 -12.21 1.98 32.67
N GLU A 187 -13.14 1.39 31.91
CA GLU A 187 -14.38 0.82 32.47
C GLU A 187 -14.07 -0.33 33.44
N LYS A 188 -13.15 -1.22 33.08
CA LYS A 188 -12.70 -2.31 33.95
C LYS A 188 -12.09 -1.80 35.26
N GLU A 189 -11.25 -0.77 35.20
CA GLU A 189 -10.66 -0.15 36.39
C GLU A 189 -11.73 0.47 37.30
N ASN A 190 -12.71 1.16 36.71
CA ASN A 190 -13.83 1.75 37.46
C ASN A 190 -14.67 0.68 38.17
N LEU A 191 -15.03 -0.39 37.47
CA LEU A 191 -15.79 -1.51 38.04
C LEU A 191 -15.00 -2.22 39.16
N GLN A 192 -13.68 -2.37 38.99
CA GLN A 192 -12.84 -2.97 40.02
C GLN A 192 -12.79 -2.10 41.27
N ASN A 193 -12.66 -0.78 41.11
CA ASN A 193 -12.66 0.16 42.22
C ASN A 193 -14.01 0.15 42.97
N GLU A 194 -15.12 0.17 42.24
CA GLU A 194 -16.46 0.08 42.83
C GLU A 194 -16.68 -1.23 43.60
N SER A 195 -16.23 -2.36 43.02
CA SER A 195 -16.31 -3.67 43.66
C SER A 195 -15.51 -3.75 44.96
N ASN A 196 -14.31 -3.18 44.97
CA ASN A 196 -13.47 -3.12 46.17
C ASN A 196 -14.15 -2.27 47.26
N GLN A 197 -14.67 -1.09 46.91
CA GLN A 197 -15.38 -0.21 47.85
C GLN A 197 -16.63 -0.88 48.44
N LYS A 198 -17.41 -1.57 47.59
CA LYS A 198 -18.58 -2.35 48.04
C LYS A 198 -18.17 -3.46 49.00
N THR A 199 -17.11 -4.18 48.69
CA THR A 199 -16.58 -5.26 49.55
C THR A 199 -16.15 -4.73 50.92
N GLU A 200 -15.44 -3.60 50.97
CA GLU A 200 -15.04 -2.96 52.23
C GLU A 200 -16.26 -2.51 53.06
N THR A 201 -17.27 -1.94 52.40
CA THR A 201 -18.52 -1.52 53.04
C THR A 201 -19.26 -2.72 53.62
N ILE A 202 -19.43 -3.79 52.84
CA ILE A 202 -20.07 -5.03 53.27
C ILE A 202 -19.32 -5.62 54.47
N ASN A 203 -17.99 -5.70 54.41
CA ASN A 203 -17.17 -6.22 55.49
C ASN A 203 -17.31 -5.38 56.78
N THR A 204 -17.42 -4.06 56.64
CA THR A 204 -17.62 -3.15 57.77
C THR A 204 -19.00 -3.34 58.39
N GLN A 205 -20.05 -3.40 57.56
CA GLN A 205 -21.42 -3.64 57.99
C GLN A 205 -21.57 -5.03 58.63
N ASP A 206 -20.99 -6.08 58.05
CA ASP A 206 -21.00 -7.44 58.59
C ASP A 206 -20.37 -7.48 59.99
N LYS A 207 -19.20 -6.85 60.16
CA LYS A 207 -18.54 -6.75 61.48
C LYS A 207 -19.42 -5.99 62.48
N GLN A 208 -20.07 -4.90 62.08
CA GLN A 208 -20.94 -4.12 62.96
C GLN A 208 -22.19 -4.90 63.39
N LEU A 209 -22.89 -5.54 62.44
CA LEU A 209 -24.11 -6.33 62.69
C LEU A 209 -23.85 -7.52 63.63
N ASN A 210 -22.68 -8.13 63.47
CA ASN A 210 -22.27 -9.30 64.25
C ASN A 210 -21.42 -8.96 65.49
N THR A 211 -21.26 -7.68 65.83
CA THR A 211 -20.62 -7.31 67.09
C THR A 211 -21.61 -7.46 68.26
N GLY A 212 -21.17 -8.17 69.31
CA GLY A 212 -21.82 -8.22 70.61
C GLY A 212 -20.84 -7.79 71.70
N TRP A 213 -21.37 -7.47 72.87
CA TRP A 213 -20.60 -7.06 74.03
C TRP A 213 -21.09 -7.82 75.25
N TYR A 214 -20.21 -8.44 76.01
CA TYR A 214 -20.59 -9.09 77.25
C TYR A 214 -19.70 -8.70 78.42
N VAL A 215 -20.25 -8.79 79.61
CA VAL A 215 -19.54 -8.63 80.88
C VAL A 215 -20.14 -9.61 81.89
N PHE A 216 -19.30 -10.17 82.74
CA PHE A 216 -19.75 -10.88 83.92
C PHE A 216 -18.92 -10.43 85.12
N GLY A 217 -19.54 -10.40 86.31
CA GLY A 217 -18.83 -9.99 87.52
C GLY A 217 -19.70 -10.00 88.76
N THR A 218 -19.10 -9.74 89.91
CA THR A 218 -19.86 -9.58 91.14
C THR A 218 -20.69 -8.30 91.09
N LYS A 219 -21.81 -8.27 91.84
CA LYS A 219 -22.67 -7.09 91.94
C LYS A 219 -21.90 -5.83 92.38
N SER A 220 -20.86 -5.98 93.21
CA SER A 220 -20.01 -4.87 93.65
C SER A 220 -19.17 -4.30 92.50
N GLU A 221 -18.53 -5.17 91.70
CA GLU A 221 -17.70 -4.78 90.55
C GLU A 221 -18.53 -4.08 89.47
N LEU A 222 -19.69 -4.66 89.12
CA LEU A 222 -20.57 -4.09 88.10
C LEU A 222 -21.17 -2.74 88.54
N LYS A 223 -21.43 -2.53 89.84
CA LYS A 223 -21.81 -1.21 90.38
C LYS A 223 -20.66 -0.21 90.31
N GLY A 224 -19.45 -0.61 90.71
CA GLY A 224 -18.25 0.22 90.65
C GLY A 224 -17.92 0.69 89.23
N GLN A 225 -18.19 -0.16 88.23
CA GLN A 225 -18.04 0.16 86.81
C GLN A 225 -19.24 0.91 86.21
N ARG A 226 -20.20 1.35 87.02
CA ARG A 226 -21.43 2.02 86.56
C ARG A 226 -22.18 1.21 85.50
N ILE A 227 -22.22 -0.10 85.64
CA ILE A 227 -23.01 -1.02 84.78
C ILE A 227 -24.36 -1.34 85.45
N LEU A 228 -24.36 -1.42 86.79
CA LEU A 228 -25.57 -1.59 87.59
C LEU A 228 -25.88 -0.36 88.42
N ASP A 229 -27.17 -0.03 88.52
CA ASP A 229 -27.73 0.84 89.55
C ASP A 229 -28.74 0.04 90.38
N GLY A 230 -28.43 -0.17 91.66
CA GLY A 230 -29.17 -1.10 92.52
C GLY A 230 -29.13 -2.54 91.98
N ASP A 231 -30.27 -2.99 91.43
CA ASP A 231 -30.50 -4.30 90.81
C ASP A 231 -30.82 -4.21 89.30
N ARG A 232 -30.73 -3.02 88.71
CA ARG A 232 -31.09 -2.77 87.31
C ARG A 232 -29.84 -2.46 86.49
N VAL A 233 -29.77 -3.03 85.28
CA VAL A 233 -28.73 -2.69 84.30
C VAL A 233 -28.97 -1.27 83.79
N LEU A 234 -27.94 -0.44 83.81
CA LEU A 234 -28.01 0.92 83.29
C LEU A 234 -28.18 0.90 81.77
N GLN A 235 -29.23 1.54 81.27
CA GLN A 235 -29.55 1.61 79.85
C GLN A 235 -28.82 2.78 79.13
N GLY A 236 -28.17 3.65 79.88
CA GLY A 236 -27.57 4.91 79.41
C GLY A 236 -26.05 5.00 79.63
N ALA A 237 -25.58 6.02 80.36
CA ALA A 237 -24.16 6.31 80.58
C ALA A 237 -23.44 5.27 81.49
N PHE A 238 -23.26 4.05 80.98
CA PHE A 238 -22.48 2.98 81.60
C PHE A 238 -21.08 2.85 81.00
N ASN A 239 -20.15 2.22 81.72
CA ASN A 239 -18.79 2.03 81.25
C ASN A 239 -18.72 0.97 80.14
N LYS A 240 -18.85 1.39 78.88
CA LYS A 240 -18.77 0.51 77.70
C LYS A 240 -17.41 -0.17 77.54
N SER A 241 -16.31 0.42 78.05
CA SER A 241 -14.97 -0.16 77.89
C SER A 241 -14.74 -1.38 78.77
N TYR A 242 -15.57 -1.58 79.80
CA TYR A 242 -15.51 -2.75 80.68
C TYR A 242 -16.18 -3.99 80.06
N PHE A 243 -16.86 -3.85 78.92
CA PHE A 243 -17.41 -4.98 78.18
C PHE A 243 -16.38 -5.59 77.25
N THR A 244 -16.37 -6.91 77.18
CA THR A 244 -15.61 -7.66 76.19
C THR A 244 -16.36 -7.65 74.87
N LYS A 245 -15.75 -7.07 73.83
CA LYS A 245 -16.27 -7.07 72.45
C LYS A 245 -16.03 -8.43 71.80
N ILE A 246 -17.07 -8.98 71.18
CA ILE A 246 -17.04 -10.30 70.51
C ILE A 246 -17.73 -10.28 69.15
N ASP A 247 -17.36 -11.21 68.28
CA ASP A 247 -18.21 -11.62 67.15
C ASP A 247 -19.19 -12.69 67.66
N ILE A 248 -20.48 -12.38 67.57
CA ILE A 248 -21.56 -13.21 68.10
C ILE A 248 -21.68 -14.56 67.39
N ARG A 249 -21.17 -14.68 66.15
CA ARG A 249 -21.20 -15.93 65.39
C ARG A 249 -20.17 -16.94 65.90
N ILE A 250 -19.08 -16.43 66.46
CA ILE A 250 -17.91 -17.21 66.89
C ILE A 250 -18.00 -17.51 68.38
N THR A 251 -18.27 -16.50 69.21
CA THR A 251 -18.26 -16.66 70.68
C THR A 251 -19.60 -17.22 71.16
N LYS A 252 -19.67 -18.54 71.27
CA LYS A 252 -20.87 -19.28 71.71
C LYS A 252 -20.81 -19.76 73.15
N GLU A 253 -19.66 -19.65 73.80
CA GLU A 253 -19.49 -20.12 75.18
C GLU A 253 -18.76 -19.08 76.03
N ILE A 254 -19.31 -18.78 77.20
CA ILE A 254 -18.73 -17.85 78.17
C ILE A 254 -18.60 -18.58 79.51
N LYS A 255 -17.36 -18.84 79.92
CA LYS A 255 -17.05 -19.44 81.23
C LYS A 255 -17.04 -18.35 82.29
N LEU A 256 -17.89 -18.50 83.31
CA LEU A 256 -18.10 -17.47 84.33
C LEU A 256 -17.23 -17.67 85.57
N TYR A 257 -16.58 -18.84 85.71
CA TYR A 257 -15.69 -19.19 86.82
C TYR A 257 -16.33 -19.01 88.22
N SER A 258 -17.66 -19.11 88.31
CA SER A 258 -18.44 -18.91 89.53
C SER A 258 -19.37 -20.10 89.80
N LYS A 259 -19.61 -20.42 91.07
CA LYS A 259 -20.58 -21.43 91.52
C LYS A 259 -22.04 -20.95 91.51
N SER A 260 -22.28 -19.68 91.17
CA SER A 260 -23.60 -19.09 91.02
C SER A 260 -23.56 -18.00 89.94
N ALA A 261 -24.53 -17.98 89.03
CA ALA A 261 -24.61 -17.01 87.94
C ALA A 261 -26.06 -16.65 87.64
N ARG A 262 -26.32 -15.39 87.27
CA ARG A 262 -27.66 -14.92 86.91
C ARG A 262 -27.56 -13.90 85.79
N LEU A 263 -28.20 -14.16 84.65
CA LEU A 263 -28.31 -13.16 83.58
C LEU A 263 -29.19 -12.00 84.05
N LEU A 264 -28.68 -10.78 83.89
CA LEU A 264 -29.37 -9.53 84.24
C LEU A 264 -29.98 -8.82 83.03
N THR A 265 -29.55 -9.21 81.83
CA THR A 265 -30.07 -8.74 80.54
C THR A 265 -31.06 -9.76 79.96
N ALA A 266 -32.08 -9.28 79.27
CA ALA A 266 -33.12 -10.14 78.72
C ALA A 266 -32.66 -10.74 77.39
N HIS A 267 -32.54 -12.07 77.36
CA HIS A 267 -32.26 -12.86 76.17
C HIS A 267 -33.25 -14.02 76.10
N PRO A 268 -33.72 -14.44 74.91
CA PRO A 268 -34.69 -15.53 74.79
C PRO A 268 -34.17 -16.83 75.41
N SER A 269 -34.89 -17.43 76.35
CA SER A 269 -34.45 -18.63 77.08
C SER A 269 -34.25 -19.86 76.20
N SER A 270 -34.90 -19.91 75.03
CA SER A 270 -34.71 -20.96 74.03
C SER A 270 -33.36 -20.89 73.31
N SER A 271 -32.65 -19.76 73.40
CA SER A 271 -31.43 -19.48 72.62
C SER A 271 -30.12 -19.70 73.39
N TYR A 272 -30.19 -20.13 74.66
CA TYR A 272 -29.02 -20.41 75.48
C TYR A 272 -29.28 -21.44 76.58
N SER A 273 -28.22 -22.01 77.13
CA SER A 273 -28.22 -22.80 78.36
C SER A 273 -27.18 -22.25 79.34
N LEU A 274 -27.55 -22.10 80.61
CA LEU A 274 -26.64 -21.73 81.69
C LEU A 274 -26.52 -22.91 82.65
N SER A 275 -25.41 -23.64 82.59
CA SER A 275 -25.21 -24.88 83.36
C SER A 275 -23.81 -24.94 83.97
N ALA A 276 -23.67 -25.68 85.07
CA ALA A 276 -22.36 -25.96 85.65
C ALA A 276 -21.53 -26.89 84.76
N ASP A 277 -20.23 -26.66 84.71
CA ASP A 277 -19.24 -27.57 84.11
C ASP A 277 -18.83 -28.69 85.09
N THR A 278 -17.85 -29.49 84.69
CA THR A 278 -17.32 -30.60 85.50
C THR A 278 -16.69 -30.16 86.83
N ASN A 279 -16.36 -28.87 86.97
CA ASN A 279 -15.78 -28.28 88.17
C ASN A 279 -16.82 -27.56 89.04
N GLY A 280 -18.11 -27.64 88.67
CA GLY A 280 -19.19 -26.94 89.35
C GLY A 280 -19.23 -25.44 89.06
N GLN A 281 -18.52 -24.95 88.04
CA GLN A 281 -18.52 -23.55 87.63
C GLN A 281 -19.49 -23.32 86.48
N TYR A 282 -20.27 -22.25 86.53
CA TYR A 282 -21.27 -21.96 85.50
C TYR A 282 -20.64 -21.53 84.17
N VAL A 283 -21.18 -22.07 83.09
CA VAL A 283 -20.86 -21.74 81.70
C VAL A 283 -22.16 -21.38 80.98
N LEU A 284 -22.17 -20.21 80.34
CA LEU A 284 -23.24 -19.83 79.42
C LEU A 284 -22.88 -20.41 78.03
N ARG A 285 -23.76 -21.24 77.47
CA ARG A 285 -23.66 -21.73 76.09
C ARG A 285 -24.82 -21.15 75.27
N ILE A 286 -24.49 -20.40 74.23
CA ILE A 286 -25.42 -19.77 73.30
C ILE A 286 -25.65 -20.77 72.17
N THR A 287 -26.88 -21.30 72.06
CA THR A 287 -27.25 -22.33 71.08
C THR A 287 -27.72 -21.70 69.76
N ASP A 288 -28.37 -20.54 69.83
CA ASP A 288 -28.75 -19.73 68.67
C ASP A 288 -28.32 -18.27 68.88
N PRO A 289 -27.16 -17.86 68.36
CA PRO A 289 -26.66 -16.51 68.51
C PRO A 289 -27.57 -15.42 67.93
N GLN A 290 -28.26 -15.67 66.81
CA GLN A 290 -29.09 -14.63 66.20
C GLN A 290 -30.31 -14.34 67.07
N THR A 291 -30.97 -15.39 67.55
CA THR A 291 -32.10 -15.25 68.47
C THR A 291 -31.63 -14.69 69.82
N PHE A 292 -30.50 -15.15 70.35
CA PHE A 292 -29.96 -14.69 71.63
C PHE A 292 -29.67 -13.18 71.62
N TRP A 293 -28.98 -12.68 70.59
CA TRP A 293 -28.59 -11.27 70.47
C TRP A 293 -29.64 -10.39 69.79
N SER A 294 -30.86 -10.89 69.55
CA SER A 294 -31.96 -10.15 68.91
C SER A 294 -32.54 -9.05 69.81
N THR A 295 -32.64 -9.31 71.12
CA THR A 295 -33.21 -8.36 72.09
C THR A 295 -32.21 -7.28 72.51
N SER A 296 -30.94 -7.66 72.68
CA SER A 296 -29.87 -6.75 73.11
C SER A 296 -28.54 -7.25 72.57
N LYS A 297 -27.69 -6.33 72.11
CA LYS A 297 -26.28 -6.59 71.75
C LYS A 297 -25.34 -6.56 72.97
N TYR A 298 -25.86 -6.22 74.14
CA TYR A 298 -25.14 -6.19 75.41
C TYR A 298 -25.67 -7.28 76.36
N LEU A 299 -24.76 -8.07 76.90
CA LEU A 299 -25.01 -9.15 77.85
C LEU A 299 -24.33 -8.82 79.19
N VAL A 300 -25.09 -8.87 80.27
CA VAL A 300 -24.61 -8.69 81.65
C VAL A 300 -25.03 -9.90 82.48
N ILE A 301 -24.05 -10.51 83.17
CA ILE A 301 -24.19 -11.74 83.98
C ILE A 301 -23.60 -11.55 85.38
#